data_AF-A0A1L2C880-F1
#
_entry.id   AF-A0A1L2C880-F1
#
_cell.length_a   1.000
_cell.length_b   1.000
_cell.length_c   1.000
_cell.angle_alpha   90.00
_cell.angle_beta   90.00
_cell.angle_gamma   90.00
#
_symmetry.space_group_name_H-M   'P 1'
#
loop_
_entity.id
_entity.type
_entity.pdbx_description
1 polymer ?
#
loop_
_entity_poly.entity_id
_entity_poly.type
_entity_poly.pdbx_seq_one_letter_code
_entity_poly.pdbx_strand_id
1 'polypeptide(L)' 'GGGGRGGRKNRYNFQLKPFNPDHKPPGVKDLVYLEPSPGFCERNPRLGIQGTHGRQCNDTSIGVDGCDLMCCG' A
#
# COMPACT_ATOMS: atom_id res chain seq x y z
N GLY A 1 -0.66 50.37 -22.12
CA GLY A 1 -1.67 49.28 -22.12
C GLY A 1 -1.01 48.00 -21.64
N GLY A 2 -1.42 47.49 -20.49
CA GLY A 2 -0.83 46.31 -19.86
C GLY A 2 -1.50 45.02 -20.33
N GLY A 3 -0.76 44.17 -21.05
CA GLY A 3 -1.21 42.83 -21.43
C GLY A 3 -0.69 41.79 -20.44
N GLY A 4 -1.49 41.50 -19.41
CA GLY A 4 -1.20 40.43 -18.44
C GLY A 4 -1.25 39.06 -19.11
N ARG A 5 -0.10 38.39 -19.20
CA ARG A 5 -0.01 36.98 -19.62
C ARG A 5 -0.62 36.10 -18.52
N GLY A 6 -1.87 35.69 -18.72
CA GLY A 6 -2.54 34.71 -17.89
C GLY A 6 -1.74 33.42 -17.83
N GLY A 7 -1.11 33.15 -16.69
CA GLY A 7 -0.39 31.91 -16.43
C GLY A 7 -1.33 30.71 -16.62
N ARG A 8 -0.89 29.74 -17.41
CA ARG A 8 -1.56 28.44 -17.57
C ARG A 8 -1.61 27.77 -16.19
N LYS A 9 -2.73 27.92 -15.46
CA LYS A 9 -2.97 27.20 -14.21
C LYS A 9 -2.89 25.71 -14.52
N ASN A 10 -1.87 25.06 -13.97
CA ASN A 10 -1.60 23.65 -14.17
C ASN A 10 -2.79 22.86 -13.61
N ARG A 11 -3.67 22.39 -14.51
CA ARG A 11 -4.99 21.83 -14.18
C ARG A 11 -4.91 20.44 -13.51
N TYR A 12 -3.69 19.95 -13.25
CA TYR A 12 -3.38 18.61 -12.76
C TYR A 12 -2.54 18.62 -11.48
N ASN A 13 -2.68 19.64 -10.62
CA ASN A 13 -1.98 19.66 -9.34
C ASN A 13 -2.70 18.78 -8.28
N PHE A 14 -3.07 17.55 -8.66
CA PHE A 14 -3.64 16.58 -7.75
C PHE A 14 -2.52 16.01 -6.89
N GLN A 15 -2.37 16.56 -5.69
CA GLN A 15 -1.45 16.05 -4.69
C GLN A 15 -2.20 15.06 -3.80
N LEU A 16 -1.74 13.81 -3.80
CA LEU A 16 -2.27 12.80 -2.89
C LEU A 16 -2.09 13.26 -1.46
N LYS A 17 -3.18 13.22 -0.68
CA LYS A 17 -3.13 13.50 0.75
C LYS A 17 -2.84 12.20 1.51
N PRO A 18 -1.95 12.24 2.51
CA PRO A 18 -1.76 11.09 3.39
C PRO A 18 -3.07 10.67 4.06
N PHE A 19 -3.26 9.36 4.24
CA PHE A 19 -4.40 8.83 4.99
C PHE A 19 -4.41 9.30 6.45
N ASN A 20 -3.23 9.36 7.08
CA ASN A 20 -3.02 9.99 8.38
C ASN A 20 -2.52 11.44 8.20
N PRO A 21 -3.25 12.47 8.67
CA PRO A 21 -2.84 13.87 8.56
C PRO A 21 -1.50 14.22 9.21
N ASP A 22 -1.07 13.45 10.22
CA ASP A 22 0.19 13.70 10.94
C ASP A 22 1.44 13.19 10.17
N HIS A 23 1.22 12.45 9.07
CA HIS A 23 2.31 11.99 8.22
C HIS A 23 2.76 13.08 7.24
N LYS A 24 4.07 13.09 6.96
CA LYS A 24 4.64 13.93 5.90
C LYS A 24 4.02 13.58 4.54
N PRO A 25 3.76 14.58 3.66
CA PRO A 25 3.35 14.30 2.28
C PRO A 25 4.38 13.44 1.54
N PRO A 26 3.94 12.50 0.68
CA PRO A 26 4.85 11.65 -0.08
C PRO A 26 5.68 12.45 -1.09
N GLY A 27 6.94 12.09 -1.25
CA GLY A 27 7.85 12.58 -2.27
C GLY A 27 7.76 11.79 -3.58
N VAL A 28 8.53 12.22 -4.58
CA VAL A 28 8.51 11.65 -5.94
C VAL A 28 9.01 10.20 -6.04
N LYS A 29 9.74 9.71 -5.02
CA LYS A 29 10.28 8.35 -4.96
C LYS A 29 9.48 7.43 -4.03
N ASP A 30 8.46 7.96 -3.37
CA ASP A 30 7.68 7.19 -2.40
C ASP A 30 6.59 6.40 -3.11
N LEU A 31 6.37 5.16 -2.66
CA LEU A 31 5.24 4.35 -3.12
C LEU A 31 3.98 4.76 -2.36
N VAL A 32 2.90 4.96 -3.09
CA VAL A 32 1.58 5.34 -2.57
C VAL A 32 0.56 4.28 -2.95
N TYR A 33 -0.34 3.97 -2.03
CA TYR A 33 -1.46 3.06 -2.25
C TYR A 33 -2.76 3.73 -1.79
N LEU A 34 -3.89 3.31 -2.36
CA LEU A 34 -5.19 3.90 -2.07
C LEU A 34 -6.03 3.03 -1.13
N GLU A 35 -5.82 1.72 -1.17
CA GLU A 35 -6.62 0.74 -0.44
C GLU A 35 -5.72 -0.16 0.42
N PRO A 36 -6.11 -0.50 1.66
CA PRO A 36 -5.37 -1.43 2.50
C PRO A 36 -5.22 -2.80 1.83
N SER A 37 -4.11 -3.49 2.10
CA SER A 37 -3.91 -4.86 1.65
C SER A 37 -4.96 -5.80 2.25
N PRO A 38 -5.47 -6.80 1.49
CA PRO A 38 -6.36 -7.82 2.02
C PRO A 38 -5.60 -8.78 2.95
N GLY A 39 -6.34 -9.64 3.66
CA GLY A 39 -5.76 -10.79 4.35
C GLY A 39 -5.33 -11.87 3.37
N PHE A 40 -4.15 -12.47 3.59
CA PHE A 40 -3.56 -13.49 2.71
C PHE A 40 -3.56 -14.92 3.30
N CYS A 41 -4.00 -15.07 4.55
CA CYS A 41 -4.06 -16.35 5.26
C CYS A 41 -5.00 -17.35 4.57
N GLU A 42 -6.24 -16.91 4.33
CA GLU A 42 -7.29 -17.75 3.77
C GLU A 42 -7.37 -17.61 2.26
N ARG A 43 -7.75 -18.71 1.60
CA ARG A 43 -7.94 -18.71 0.15
C ARG A 43 -9.11 -17.82 -0.23
N ASN A 44 -8.87 -16.86 -1.11
CA ASN A 44 -9.90 -16.01 -1.70
C ASN A 44 -9.75 -15.96 -3.23
N PRO A 45 -10.44 -16.84 -3.98
CA PRO A 45 -10.35 -16.89 -5.44
C PRO A 45 -10.81 -15.61 -6.14
N ARG A 46 -11.70 -14.83 -5.53
CA ARG A 46 -12.20 -13.58 -6.13
C ARG A 46 -11.12 -12.51 -6.23
N LEU A 47 -10.17 -12.53 -5.30
CA LEU A 47 -9.01 -11.63 -5.26
C LEU A 47 -7.71 -12.31 -5.75
N GLY A 48 -7.78 -13.55 -6.24
CA GLY A 48 -6.60 -14.31 -6.67
C GLY A 48 -5.69 -14.78 -5.52
N ILE A 49 -6.16 -14.75 -4.27
CA ILE A 49 -5.38 -15.12 -3.09
C ILE A 49 -5.48 -16.63 -2.87
N GLN A 50 -4.35 -17.31 -2.82
CA GLN A 50 -4.29 -18.77 -2.65
C GLN A 50 -4.43 -19.24 -1.19
N GLY A 51 -4.15 -18.37 -0.23
CA GLY A 51 -4.01 -18.73 1.18
C GLY A 51 -2.59 -19.18 1.54
N THR A 52 -2.32 -19.40 2.82
CA THR A 52 -1.01 -19.87 3.32
C THR A 52 -1.01 -21.32 3.77
N HIS A 53 -2.16 -21.99 3.76
CA HIS A 53 -2.28 -23.39 4.19
C HIS A 53 -1.38 -24.30 3.35
N GLY A 54 -0.59 -25.15 4.03
CA GLY A 54 0.35 -26.08 3.38
C GLY A 54 1.67 -25.45 2.92
N ARG A 55 1.91 -24.16 3.18
CA ARG A 55 3.24 -23.54 2.99
C ARG A 55 4.19 -24.02 4.07
N GLN A 56 5.46 -24.17 3.70
CA GLN A 56 6.52 -24.40 4.69
C GLN A 56 6.72 -23.13 5.53
N CYS A 57 6.98 -23.33 6.81
CA CYS A 57 7.34 -22.30 7.78
C CYS A 57 8.60 -22.73 8.54
N ASN A 58 9.24 -21.78 9.20
CA ASN A 58 10.41 -21.97 10.05
C ASN A 58 9.98 -21.88 11.52
N ASP A 59 9.99 -22.98 12.26
CA ASP A 59 9.55 -23.04 13.67
C ASP A 59 10.44 -22.24 14.63
N THR A 60 11.70 -21.96 14.25
CA THR A 60 12.61 -21.13 15.03
C THR A 60 12.49 -19.63 14.75
N SER A 61 11.79 -19.24 13.69
CA SER A 61 11.64 -17.83 13.30
C SER A 61 10.45 -17.19 14.01
N ILE A 62 10.65 -15.96 14.48
CA ILE A 62 9.59 -15.07 14.99
C ILE A 62 9.03 -14.16 13.90
N GLY A 63 9.58 -14.22 12.68
CA GLY A 63 9.24 -13.37 11.53
C GLY A 63 8.10 -13.92 10.68
N VAL A 64 7.87 -13.31 9.52
CA VAL A 64 6.79 -13.69 8.58
C VAL A 64 6.96 -15.08 7.97
N ASP A 65 8.16 -15.66 8.05
CA ASP A 65 8.47 -17.05 7.72
C ASP A 65 8.24 -18.00 8.90
N GLY A 66 8.06 -17.47 10.10
CA GLY A 66 7.75 -18.18 11.34
C GLY A 66 6.41 -18.90 11.28
N CYS A 67 6.27 -20.05 11.95
CA CYS A 67 5.04 -20.84 11.89
C CYS A 67 3.84 -20.10 12.50
N ASP A 68 4.01 -19.34 13.58
CA ASP A 68 2.94 -18.54 14.20
C ASP A 68 2.33 -17.54 13.20
N LEU A 69 3.17 -16.86 12.41
CA LEU A 69 2.72 -15.87 11.43
C LEU A 69 2.32 -16.50 10.09
N MET A 70 3.05 -17.51 9.62
CA MET A 70 2.79 -18.11 8.32
C MET A 70 1.55 -19.00 8.30
N CYS A 71 1.29 -19.70 9.39
CA CYS A 71 0.10 -20.53 9.57
C CYS A 71 -1.09 -19.74 10.14
N CYS A 72 -0.90 -18.44 10.43
CA CYS A 72 -1.93 -17.51 10.88
C CYS A 72 -2.60 -17.90 12.21
N GLY A 73 -1.80 -18.31 13.20
CA GLY A 73 -2.27 -18.70 14.54
C GLY A 73 -1.13 -18.86 15.51
#